data_AF-A0A223DQE0-F1
#
_entry.id   AF-A0A223DQE0-F1
#
_cell.length_a   1.000
_cell.length_b   1.000
_cell.length_c   1.000
_cell.angle_alpha   90.00
_cell.angle_beta   90.00
_cell.angle_gamma   90.00
#
_symmetry.space_group_name_H-M   'P 1'
#
loop_
_entity.id
_entity.type
_entity.pdbx_description
1 polymer ?
#
loop_
_entity_poly.entity_id
_entity_poly.type
_entity_poly.pdbx_seq_one_letter_code
_entity_poly.pdbx_strand_id
1 'polypeptide(L)'
;MWTSSGKVSAFEMVYGNDACGKYVYSKAYCPAGKQLISGGFHLSNWTGGNGWNAPDLSMPSPSENAWQIVTGGGVTGGTCMRAIAWCAKN
;
A
#
# COMPACT_ATOMS: atom_id res chain seq x y z
N MET A 1 18.07 23.33 15.83
CA MET A 1 18.24 23.86 14.46
C MET A 1 17.35 23.06 13.53
N TRP A 2 16.42 23.69 12.82
CA TRP A 2 15.72 23.06 11.70
C TRP A 2 16.62 23.23 10.47
N THR A 3 17.29 22.16 10.06
CA THR A 3 18.03 22.17 8.80
C THR A 3 17.03 21.93 7.68
N SER A 4 17.05 22.74 6.62
CA SER A 4 16.28 22.41 5.42
C SER A 4 16.83 21.11 4.85
N SER A 5 16.11 20.01 5.03
CA SER A 5 16.37 18.80 4.25
C SER A 5 16.18 19.13 2.77
N GLY A 6 16.98 18.50 1.90
CA GLY A 6 16.90 18.71 0.46
C GLY A 6 15.48 18.52 -0.09
N LYS A 7 15.23 18.99 -1.31
CA LYS A 7 13.94 18.76 -1.96
C LYS A 7 13.77 17.26 -2.20
N VAL A 8 12.61 16.73 -1.80
CA VAL A 8 12.21 15.36 -2.14
C VAL A 8 12.23 15.20 -3.66
N SER A 9 12.90 14.15 -4.15
CA SER A 9 13.10 13.92 -5.58
C SER A 9 12.88 12.44 -5.95
N ALA A 10 12.79 12.15 -7.25
CA ALA A 10 12.62 10.79 -7.78
C ALA A 10 11.41 10.04 -7.20
N PHE A 11 10.26 10.74 -7.08
CA PHE A 11 9.00 10.13 -6.67
C PHE A 11 8.63 8.94 -7.56
N GLU A 12 8.23 7.85 -6.94
CA GLU A 12 7.76 6.65 -7.61
C GLU A 12 6.62 6.02 -6.82
N MET A 13 5.64 5.54 -7.55
CA MET A 13 4.52 4.75 -7.03
C MET A 13 4.81 3.27 -7.28
N VAL A 14 4.73 2.46 -6.23
CA VAL A 14 4.89 1.00 -6.34
C VAL A 14 3.61 0.32 -5.89
N TYR A 15 3.16 -0.67 -6.66
CA TYR A 15 2.06 -1.54 -6.27
C TYR A 15 2.57 -2.80 -5.58
N GLY A 16 1.86 -3.25 -4.55
CA GLY A 16 2.03 -4.56 -3.95
C GLY A 16 1.37 -5.67 -4.79
N ASN A 17 1.38 -6.89 -4.27
CA ASN A 17 0.62 -8.02 -4.85
C ASN A 17 -0.90 -7.81 -4.73
N ASP A 18 -1.70 -8.55 -5.50
CA ASP A 18 -3.14 -8.61 -5.30
C ASP A 18 -3.47 -9.40 -4.01
N ALA A 19 -4.21 -8.76 -3.10
CA ALA A 19 -4.83 -9.40 -1.94
C ALA A 19 -6.31 -9.64 -2.27
N CYS A 20 -6.62 -10.86 -2.72
CA CYS A 20 -7.95 -11.26 -3.15
C CYS A 20 -8.66 -12.08 -2.07
N GLY A 21 -9.85 -11.65 -1.65
CA GLY A 21 -10.61 -12.32 -0.60
C GLY A 21 -10.27 -11.84 0.81
N LYS A 22 -10.69 -12.61 1.83
CA LYS A 22 -10.69 -12.18 3.24
C LYS A 22 -9.34 -12.36 3.90
N TYR A 23 -8.92 -11.37 4.70
CA TYR A 23 -7.73 -11.45 5.57
C TYR A 23 -6.44 -11.75 4.81
N VAL A 24 -6.33 -11.26 3.59
CA VAL A 24 -5.16 -11.44 2.72
C VAL A 24 -4.29 -10.19 2.78
N TYR A 25 -2.98 -10.39 2.81
CA TYR A 25 -2.00 -9.32 2.84
C TYR A 25 -1.61 -8.86 1.43
N SER A 26 -1.43 -7.56 1.28
CA SER A 26 -0.67 -6.99 0.16
C SER A 26 0.39 -6.05 0.71
N LYS A 27 1.61 -6.14 0.15
CA LYS A 27 2.74 -5.29 0.56
C LYS A 27 3.44 -4.70 -0.66
N ALA A 28 3.65 -3.40 -0.64
CA ALA A 28 4.32 -2.62 -1.68
C ALA A 28 5.66 -2.12 -1.14
N TYR A 29 6.77 -2.57 -1.71
CA TYR A 29 8.12 -2.27 -1.23
C TYR A 29 8.73 -1.12 -2.02
N CYS A 30 9.34 -0.16 -1.35
CA CYS A 30 10.13 0.85 -2.05
C CYS A 30 11.43 0.24 -2.60
N PRO A 31 11.82 0.60 -3.84
CA PRO A 31 13.02 0.07 -4.46
C PRO A 31 14.28 0.56 -3.75
N ALA A 32 15.38 -0.14 -3.99
CA ALA A 32 16.69 0.23 -3.45
C ALA A 32 17.04 1.70 -3.77
N GLY A 33 17.54 2.42 -2.76
CA GLY A 33 17.91 3.84 -2.90
C GLY A 33 16.74 4.82 -2.75
N LYS A 34 15.51 4.35 -2.50
CA LYS A 34 14.35 5.19 -2.14
C LYS A 34 13.82 4.81 -0.77
N GLN A 35 13.19 5.78 -0.11
CA GLN A 35 12.51 5.60 1.17
C GLN A 35 11.01 5.74 1.00
N LEU A 36 10.26 4.95 1.77
CA LEU A 36 8.83 5.13 1.93
C LEU A 36 8.54 6.49 2.54
N ILE A 37 7.69 7.27 1.86
CA ILE A 37 7.24 8.58 2.33
C ILE A 37 5.73 8.61 2.63
N SER A 38 4.96 7.74 1.97
CA SER A 38 3.51 7.59 2.17
C SER A 38 3.03 6.29 1.52
N GLY A 39 1.74 5.99 1.63
CA GLY A 39 1.14 4.87 0.94
C GLY A 39 -0.38 4.82 1.13
N GLY A 40 -0.97 3.71 0.70
CA GLY A 40 -2.40 3.48 0.78
C GLY A 40 -2.79 2.17 0.11
N PHE A 41 -4.00 2.13 -0.45
CA PHE A 41 -4.51 0.97 -1.16
C PHE A 41 -5.24 1.35 -2.43
N HIS A 42 -5.32 0.41 -3.35
CA HIS A 42 -6.08 0.49 -4.60
C HIS A 42 -6.99 -0.73 -4.73
N LEU A 43 -8.25 -0.52 -5.10
CA LEU A 43 -9.17 -1.58 -5.47
C LEU A 43 -8.81 -2.07 -6.88
N SER A 44 -8.10 -3.19 -6.98
CA SER A 44 -7.60 -3.70 -8.27
C SER A 44 -8.61 -4.56 -9.02
N ASN A 45 -9.55 -5.18 -8.30
CA ASN A 45 -10.63 -5.94 -8.91
C ASN A 45 -11.89 -5.83 -8.05
N TRP A 46 -13.02 -5.54 -8.69
CA TRP A 46 -14.34 -5.50 -8.06
C TRP A 46 -15.27 -6.52 -8.71
N THR A 47 -15.88 -7.36 -7.90
CA THR A 47 -16.71 -8.47 -8.39
C THR A 47 -18.21 -8.29 -8.12
N GLY A 48 -18.63 -7.12 -7.63
CA GLY A 48 -20.01 -6.88 -7.21
C GLY A 48 -20.36 -7.49 -5.85
N GLY A 49 -21.59 -7.26 -5.39
CA GLY A 49 -22.14 -7.84 -4.15
C GLY A 49 -22.09 -6.91 -2.93
N ASN A 50 -22.22 -7.49 -1.73
CA ASN A 50 -22.17 -6.78 -0.45
C ASN A 50 -20.82 -7.03 0.22
N GLY A 51 -20.20 -5.99 0.80
CA GLY A 51 -18.87 -6.09 1.41
C GLY A 51 -17.94 -4.93 1.03
N TRP A 52 -18.50 -3.72 1.02
CA TRP A 52 -17.91 -2.49 0.49
C TRP A 52 -16.93 -1.82 1.46
N ASN A 53 -16.08 -2.59 2.14
CA ASN A 53 -15.15 -2.02 3.11
C ASN A 53 -13.77 -1.79 2.51
N ALA A 54 -13.10 -0.75 2.99
CA ALA A 54 -11.65 -0.62 2.86
C ALA A 54 -10.94 -1.82 3.52
N PRO A 55 -9.62 -2.01 3.28
CA PRO A 55 -8.83 -2.95 4.07
C PRO A 55 -9.00 -2.70 5.58
N ASP A 56 -9.02 -3.77 6.38
CA ASP A 56 -9.06 -3.66 7.86
C ASP A 56 -7.75 -3.02 8.39
N LEU A 57 -6.67 -3.08 7.61
CA LEU A 57 -5.39 -2.45 7.92
C LEU A 57 -4.80 -1.80 6.67
N SER A 58 -4.27 -0.59 6.81
CA SER A 58 -3.48 0.12 5.80
C SER A 58 -2.47 1.01 6.52
N MET A 59 -1.20 0.62 6.55
CA MET A 59 -0.17 1.28 7.35
C MET A 59 1.23 1.14 6.74
N PRO A 60 2.19 2.00 7.11
CA PRO A 60 3.58 1.77 6.77
C PRO A 60 4.13 0.53 7.54
N SER A 61 5.04 -0.20 6.90
CA SER A 61 6.00 -1.12 7.53
C SER A 61 7.41 -0.51 7.40
N PRO A 62 7.83 0.34 8.37
CA PRO A 62 9.09 1.08 8.27
C PRO A 62 10.32 0.18 8.22
N SER A 63 10.32 -0.93 8.97
CA SER A 63 11.42 -1.91 8.99
C SER A 63 11.62 -2.60 7.64
N GLU A 64 10.59 -2.62 6.79
CA GLU A 64 10.64 -3.24 5.46
C GLU A 64 10.67 -2.21 4.33
N ASN A 65 10.71 -0.90 4.64
CA ASN A 65 10.64 0.17 3.66
C ASN A 65 9.41 0.03 2.72
N ALA A 66 8.25 -0.29 3.30
CA ALA A 66 7.08 -0.73 2.54
C ALA A 66 5.75 -0.18 3.09
N TRP A 67 4.71 -0.18 2.27
CA TRP A 67 3.32 -0.03 2.73
C TRP A 67 2.62 -1.38 2.72
N GLN A 68 1.82 -1.67 3.75
CA GLN A 68 1.09 -2.93 3.85
C GLN A 68 -0.40 -2.72 4.11
N ILE A 69 -1.20 -3.63 3.58
CA ILE A 69 -2.64 -3.70 3.83
C ILE A 69 -3.05 -5.13 4.20
N VAL A 70 -4.18 -5.25 4.91
CA VAL A 70 -4.88 -6.52 5.12
C VAL A 70 -6.34 -6.34 4.73
N THR A 71 -6.84 -7.14 3.80
CA THR A 71 -8.25 -7.10 3.41
C THR A 71 -9.15 -7.55 4.56
N GLY A 72 -10.33 -6.94 4.67
CA GLY A 72 -11.27 -7.29 5.73
C GLY A 72 -12.16 -8.49 5.44
N GLY A 73 -12.91 -8.91 6.45
CA GLY A 73 -13.84 -10.05 6.35
C GLY A 73 -14.98 -9.88 5.35
N GLY A 74 -15.26 -8.65 4.93
CA GLY A 74 -16.24 -8.30 3.88
C GLY A 74 -15.73 -8.51 2.45
N VAL A 75 -14.42 -8.66 2.25
CA VAL A 75 -13.83 -8.80 0.91
C VAL A 75 -14.05 -10.22 0.40
N THR A 76 -15.01 -10.37 -0.52
CA THR A 76 -15.48 -11.67 -1.03
C THR A 76 -15.61 -11.69 -2.55
N GLY A 77 -16.02 -12.82 -3.12
CA GLY A 77 -16.39 -12.92 -4.54
C GLY A 77 -15.24 -12.79 -5.53
N GLY A 78 -13.98 -12.75 -5.07
CA GLY A 78 -12.82 -12.47 -5.91
C GLY A 78 -12.45 -10.98 -5.98
N THR A 79 -13.06 -10.13 -5.15
CA THR A 79 -12.62 -8.74 -4.97
C THR A 79 -11.19 -8.71 -4.45
N CYS A 80 -10.36 -7.83 -5.04
CA CYS A 80 -8.94 -7.70 -4.73
C CYS A 80 -8.57 -6.25 -4.43
N MET A 81 -7.63 -6.09 -3.50
CA MET A 81 -7.00 -4.81 -3.20
C MET A 81 -5.49 -4.95 -3.24
N ARG A 82 -4.78 -3.86 -3.52
CA ARG A 82 -3.31 -3.81 -3.53
C ARG A 82 -2.83 -2.66 -2.66
N ALA A 83 -1.76 -2.89 -1.89
CA ALA A 83 -1.02 -1.81 -1.26
C ALA A 83 -0.39 -0.91 -2.33
N ILE A 84 -0.30 0.38 -2.01
CA ILE A 84 0.48 1.38 -2.75
C ILE A 84 1.54 1.91 -1.81
N ALA A 85 2.79 1.94 -2.26
CA ALA A 85 3.86 2.69 -1.62
C ALA A 85 4.25 3.89 -2.48
N TRP A 86 4.32 5.06 -1.86
CA TRP A 86 4.95 6.24 -2.43
C TRP A 86 6.37 6.32 -1.90
N CYS A 87 7.32 6.32 -2.83
CA CYS A 87 8.74 6.20 -2.55
C CYS A 87 9.48 7.39 -3.14
N ALA A 88 10.46 7.92 -2.43
CA ALA A 88 11.27 9.03 -2.92
C ALA A 88 12.70 9.00 -2.39
N LYS A 89 13.56 9.82 -2.97
CA LYS A 89 14.91 10.09 -2.48
C LYS A 89 14.91 11.42 -1.74
N ASN A 90 15.37 11.39 -0.49
CA ASN A 90 15.70 12.57 0.31
C ASN A 90 17.16 12.97 0.10
#